data_AF-A0A954WYW9-F1
#
_entry.id   AF-A0A954WYW9-F1
#
_cell.length_a   1.000
_cell.length_b   1.000
_cell.length_c   1.000
_cell.angle_alpha   90.00
_cell.angle_beta   90.00
_cell.angle_gamma   90.00
#
_symmetry.space_group_name_H-M   'P 1'
#
loop_
_entity.id
_entity.type
_entity.pdbx_description
1 polymer ?
#
loop_
_entity_poly.entity_id
_entity_poly.type
_entity_poly.pdbx_seq_one_letter_code
_entity_poly.pdbx_strand_id
1 'polypeptide(L)'
;MMWADDGIVFRLPDADQPPPLEVFLPKSAEVEDVVVSHLGSTALFSARFRENAARALLLPRRMPGRRTPLWLQRRRSADLLAVASRYPGFPILLETYRECLRDVFDVPGLKKILRQIEDRKIAVRMLQTETASPFAASLLFNYVGNYMYDGDAPLAERRAATLALDHAQLRELLGDAELRELLDAEAIDQVATELQRLTSKFALRDADDLHSMLLQLGDLTAEEINARAGGSDGTRPDTKSWLKTLTSGGRIIAATIATEERYIAAEDAARYRDVVGIEVPSCLPKAFLETVEHPLEDLLTRFAKTHSPFAAEHVAARFGIGSPPVVEALQRLATRGTILEGEFIPGAKGREWCHVDVLRSIKRRSLAKLRKEVEPVAQRQLARFVPLWHQLDRPRVGLDGILDAVEQLQGIPLPASDLEQYIFPARVKDFRVSDLDELCAAGEIVWQGCGGVSASSAKISLFLTDAAQSLSWPAEIP
;
A
#
# COMPACT_ATOMS: atom_id res chain seq x y z
N MET A 1 13.54 9.23 5.61
CA MET A 1 13.76 10.16 6.73
C MET A 1 13.00 11.43 6.41
N MET A 2 12.32 12.01 7.39
CA MET A 2 11.64 13.30 7.24
C MET A 2 11.93 14.14 8.48
N TRP A 3 11.94 15.46 8.31
CA TRP A 3 12.00 16.42 9.40
C TRP A 3 10.82 17.39 9.29
N ALA A 4 10.31 17.83 10.44
CA ALA A 4 9.32 18.88 10.61
C ALA A 4 9.76 19.75 11.80
N ASP A 5 9.05 20.84 12.05
CA ASP A 5 9.40 21.76 13.16
C ASP A 5 9.35 21.05 14.53
N ASP A 6 8.46 20.08 14.70
CA ASP A 6 8.24 19.35 15.95
C ASP A 6 9.08 18.07 16.10
N GLY A 7 9.87 17.69 15.09
CA GLY A 7 10.72 16.50 15.22
C GLY A 7 11.21 15.88 13.91
N ILE A 8 11.94 14.77 14.05
CA ILE A 8 12.57 14.04 12.95
C ILE A 8 12.12 12.59 12.99
N VAL A 9 11.68 12.07 11.84
CA VAL A 9 11.20 10.69 11.66
C VAL A 9 12.24 9.87 10.91
N PHE A 10 12.69 8.79 11.54
CA PHE A 10 13.59 7.80 10.98
C PHE A 10 12.83 6.50 10.72
N ARG A 11 13.04 5.90 9.53
CA ARG A 11 12.53 4.58 9.20
C ARG A 11 13.72 3.64 9.07
N LEU A 12 13.70 2.58 9.85
CA LEU A 12 14.75 1.58 9.93
C LEU A 12 14.18 0.22 9.51
N PRO A 13 14.97 -0.66 8.88
CA PRO A 13 14.58 -2.05 8.69
C PRO A 13 14.43 -2.75 10.05
N ASP A 14 13.61 -3.80 10.08
CA ASP A 14 13.32 -4.54 11.30
C ASP A 14 14.59 -5.18 11.87
N ALA A 15 14.82 -5.00 13.18
CA ALA A 15 16.01 -5.46 13.89
C ALA A 15 15.65 -5.80 15.35
N ASP A 16 16.33 -6.79 15.92
CA ASP A 16 16.05 -7.29 17.29
C ASP A 16 16.20 -6.22 18.38
N GLN A 17 16.97 -5.15 18.12
CA GLN A 17 17.17 -4.05 19.05
C GLN A 17 17.16 -2.70 18.31
N PRO A 18 16.56 -1.65 18.90
CA PRO A 18 16.63 -0.31 18.34
C PRO A 18 18.08 0.21 18.38
N PRO A 19 18.50 1.04 17.41
CA PRO A 19 19.82 1.64 17.42
C PRO A 19 20.03 2.53 18.66
N PRO A 20 21.27 2.59 19.18
CA PRO A 20 21.56 3.40 20.35
C PRO A 20 21.33 4.89 20.08
N LEU A 21 20.94 5.62 21.12
CA LEU A 21 20.59 7.04 21.06
C LEU A 21 21.70 7.91 20.42
N GLU A 22 22.95 7.53 20.65
CA GLU A 22 24.15 8.22 20.16
C GLU A 22 24.22 8.33 18.63
N VAL A 23 23.55 7.42 17.91
CA VAL A 23 23.46 7.47 16.43
C VAL A 23 22.67 8.68 15.94
N PHE A 24 21.71 9.16 16.74
CA PHE A 24 20.86 10.29 16.39
C PHE A 24 21.38 11.64 16.91
N LEU A 25 22.36 11.62 17.83
CA LEU A 25 22.85 12.80 18.53
C LEU A 25 24.36 12.98 18.27
N PRO A 26 24.75 13.69 17.20
CA PRO A 26 26.16 13.97 16.94
C PRO A 26 26.75 14.90 18.01
N LYS A 27 28.07 14.84 18.19
CA LYS A 27 28.78 15.71 19.13
C LYS A 27 28.69 17.17 18.71
N SER A 28 28.54 18.05 19.70
CA SER A 28 28.40 19.50 19.47
C SER A 28 29.62 20.15 18.79
N ALA A 29 30.80 19.54 18.94
CA ALA A 29 32.04 19.98 18.31
C ALA A 29 32.12 19.58 16.82
N GLU A 30 31.52 18.47 16.44
CA GLU A 30 31.67 17.84 15.11
C GLU A 30 30.48 18.13 14.18
N VAL A 31 29.32 18.50 14.73
CA VAL A 31 28.06 18.65 13.98
C VAL A 31 28.16 19.66 12.82
N GLU A 32 28.94 20.72 12.97
CA GLU A 32 29.10 21.75 11.94
C GLU A 32 29.84 21.18 10.72
N ASP A 33 30.91 20.44 10.94
CA ASP A 33 31.68 19.80 9.87
C ASP A 33 30.86 18.71 9.16
N VAL A 34 30.03 17.97 9.92
CA VAL A 34 29.11 16.98 9.37
C VAL A 34 28.06 17.64 8.47
N VAL A 35 27.45 18.75 8.91
CA VAL A 35 26.47 19.48 8.10
C VAL A 35 27.13 20.02 6.83
N VAL A 36 28.30 20.65 6.94
CA VAL A 36 29.01 21.23 5.79
C VAL A 36 29.39 20.16 4.76
N SER A 37 29.90 19.02 5.21
CA SER A 37 30.33 17.93 4.32
C SER A 37 29.18 17.27 3.54
N HIS A 38 27.97 17.23 4.12
CA HIS A 38 26.81 16.58 3.49
C HIS A 38 25.88 17.56 2.76
N LEU A 39 25.92 18.86 3.10
CA LEU A 39 24.98 19.85 2.56
C LEU A 39 24.96 19.87 1.03
N GLY A 40 26.11 19.75 0.37
CA GLY A 40 26.23 19.83 -1.09
C GLY A 40 25.48 18.74 -1.88
N SER A 41 25.18 17.60 -1.25
CA SER A 41 24.41 16.50 -1.90
C SER A 41 22.91 16.55 -1.61
N THR A 42 22.44 17.55 -0.85
CA THR A 42 21.03 17.65 -0.45
C THR A 42 20.15 18.30 -1.52
N ALA A 43 18.87 17.95 -1.49
CA ALA A 43 17.85 18.59 -2.32
C ALA A 43 17.67 20.08 -1.97
N LEU A 44 17.80 20.45 -0.69
CA LEU A 44 17.74 21.83 -0.21
C LEU A 44 18.82 22.70 -0.86
N PHE A 45 20.06 22.21 -0.85
CA PHE A 45 21.18 22.92 -1.47
C PHE A 45 20.97 23.12 -2.97
N SER A 46 20.50 22.08 -3.67
CA SER A 46 20.17 22.17 -5.09
C SER A 46 19.07 23.20 -5.38
N ALA A 47 18.05 23.31 -4.51
CA ALA A 47 16.98 24.29 -4.64
C ALA A 47 17.49 25.73 -4.43
N ARG A 48 18.31 25.96 -3.39
CA ARG A 48 18.89 27.27 -3.07
C ARG A 48 19.90 27.71 -4.11
N PHE A 49 20.74 26.80 -4.61
CA PHE A 49 21.66 27.07 -5.70
C PHE A 49 20.93 27.58 -6.95
N ARG A 50 19.80 26.96 -7.29
CA ARG A 50 18.96 27.39 -8.41
C ARG A 50 18.39 28.78 -8.22
N GLU A 51 17.92 29.10 -7.01
CA GLU A 51 17.40 30.43 -6.67
C GLU A 51 18.50 31.49 -6.77
N ASN A 52 19.68 31.21 -6.23
CA ASN A 52 20.83 32.12 -6.28
C ASN A 52 21.38 32.31 -7.70
N ALA A 53 21.53 31.23 -8.47
CA ALA A 53 21.95 31.30 -9.87
C ALA A 53 20.94 32.07 -10.74
N ALA A 54 19.64 31.94 -10.45
CA ALA A 54 18.59 32.68 -11.13
C ALA A 54 18.58 34.17 -10.75
N ARG A 55 18.80 34.49 -9.47
CA ARG A 55 18.90 35.85 -8.93
C ARG A 55 20.13 36.58 -9.47
N ALA A 56 21.24 35.87 -9.60
CA ALA A 56 22.49 36.37 -10.19
C ALA A 56 22.46 36.43 -11.73
N LEU A 57 21.33 36.08 -12.36
CA LEU A 57 21.15 36.07 -13.82
C LEU A 57 22.16 35.18 -14.59
N LEU A 58 22.74 34.18 -13.92
CA LEU A 58 23.71 33.25 -14.52
C LEU A 58 23.06 32.12 -15.29
N LEU A 59 21.78 31.83 -15.00
CA LEU A 59 21.01 30.88 -15.77
C LEU A 59 20.64 31.53 -17.12
N PRO A 60 21.07 30.96 -18.25
CA PRO A 60 20.82 31.54 -19.56
C PRO A 60 19.30 31.69 -19.76
N ARG A 61 18.87 32.85 -20.24
CA ARG A 61 17.47 33.15 -20.55
C ARG A 61 17.27 33.13 -22.06
N ARG A 62 16.17 32.54 -22.51
CA ARG A 62 15.90 32.35 -23.94
C ARG A 62 15.27 33.57 -24.60
N MET A 63 14.48 34.34 -23.84
CA MET A 63 13.94 35.64 -24.23
C MET A 63 14.11 36.63 -23.07
N PRO A 64 14.70 37.82 -23.29
CA PRO A 64 14.67 38.91 -22.32
C PRO A 64 13.22 39.27 -21.98
N GLY A 65 12.88 39.35 -20.68
CA GLY A 65 11.56 39.82 -20.22
C GLY A 65 10.50 38.76 -19.92
N ARG A 66 10.70 37.47 -20.24
CA ARG A 66 9.79 36.38 -19.83
C ARG A 66 10.41 35.48 -18.75
N ARG A 67 9.58 35.02 -17.80
CA ARG A 67 10.01 34.06 -16.75
C ARG A 67 10.25 32.69 -17.39
N THR A 68 11.38 32.06 -17.08
CA THR A 68 11.71 30.70 -17.51
C THR A 68 10.82 29.69 -16.77
N PRO A 69 10.25 28.68 -17.44
CA PRO A 69 9.53 27.59 -16.79
C PRO A 69 10.37 26.89 -15.72
N LEU A 70 9.75 26.51 -14.60
CA LEU A 70 10.43 26.00 -13.40
C LEU A 70 11.25 24.72 -13.67
N TRP A 71 10.74 23.80 -14.49
CA TRP A 71 11.41 22.55 -14.83
C TRP A 71 12.69 22.80 -15.64
N LEU A 72 12.67 23.76 -16.58
CA LEU A 72 13.84 24.13 -17.38
C LEU A 72 14.90 24.84 -16.53
N GLN A 73 14.43 25.66 -15.58
CA GLN A 73 15.28 26.27 -14.57
C GLN A 73 15.96 25.21 -13.68
N ARG A 74 15.25 24.13 -13.30
CA ARG A 74 15.81 23.00 -12.55
C ARG A 74 16.92 22.31 -13.35
N ARG A 75 16.66 21.92 -14.60
CA ARG A 75 17.64 21.25 -15.47
C ARG A 75 18.91 22.09 -15.66
N ARG A 76 18.76 23.35 -16.09
CA ARG A 76 19.91 24.26 -16.32
C ARG A 76 20.71 24.53 -15.06
N SER A 77 20.04 24.64 -13.92
CA SER A 77 20.71 24.81 -12.63
C SER A 77 21.45 23.55 -12.19
N ALA A 78 20.92 22.35 -12.46
CA ALA A 78 21.60 21.10 -12.18
C ALA A 78 22.87 20.95 -13.03
N ASP A 79 22.78 21.27 -14.33
CA ASP A 79 23.93 21.27 -15.24
C ASP A 79 25.01 22.26 -14.77
N LEU A 80 24.61 23.48 -14.39
CA LEU A 80 25.53 24.48 -13.84
C LEU A 80 26.16 24.02 -12.53
N LEU A 81 25.38 23.43 -11.62
CA LEU A 81 25.89 22.93 -10.33
C LEU A 81 26.90 21.80 -10.54
N ALA A 82 26.68 20.89 -11.49
CA ALA A 82 27.58 19.79 -11.80
C ALA A 82 28.96 20.26 -12.31
N VAL A 83 29.01 21.43 -12.96
CA VAL A 83 30.26 22.07 -13.38
C VAL A 83 30.85 22.90 -12.24
N ALA A 84 30.03 23.71 -11.57
CA ALA A 84 30.45 24.62 -10.51
C ALA A 84 31.02 23.89 -9.28
N SER A 85 30.53 22.68 -8.97
CA SER A 85 31.03 21.86 -7.86
C SER A 85 32.51 21.49 -7.96
N ARG A 86 33.08 21.53 -9.18
CA ARG A 86 34.51 21.31 -9.43
C ARG A 86 35.38 22.52 -9.03
N TYR A 87 34.75 23.67 -8.79
CA TYR A 87 35.41 24.94 -8.47
C TYR A 87 34.91 25.46 -7.12
N PRO A 88 35.58 25.10 -6.00
CA PRO A 88 35.17 25.51 -4.65
C PRO A 88 35.07 27.04 -4.46
N GLY A 89 35.80 27.80 -5.26
CA GLY A 89 35.77 29.27 -5.26
C GLY A 89 34.63 29.90 -6.08
N PHE A 90 33.71 29.12 -6.66
CA PHE A 90 32.63 29.68 -7.47
C PHE A 90 31.67 30.54 -6.61
N PRO A 91 31.47 31.84 -6.91
CA PRO A 91 30.76 32.75 -6.00
C PRO A 91 29.34 32.33 -5.62
N ILE A 92 28.58 31.74 -6.55
CA ILE A 92 27.22 31.27 -6.28
C ILE A 92 27.20 30.05 -5.37
N LEU A 93 28.22 29.20 -5.49
CA LEU A 93 28.37 28.03 -4.63
C LEU A 93 28.63 28.52 -3.20
N LEU A 94 29.56 29.46 -3.01
CA LEU A 94 29.84 30.09 -1.72
C LEU A 94 28.61 30.79 -1.11
N GLU A 95 27.87 31.54 -1.92
CA GLU A 95 26.65 32.21 -1.45
C GLU A 95 25.57 31.19 -1.06
N THR A 96 25.45 30.08 -1.79
CA THR A 96 24.49 29.02 -1.45
C THR A 96 24.86 28.33 -0.13
N TYR A 97 26.16 28.09 0.11
CA TYR A 97 26.61 27.61 1.42
C TYR A 97 26.31 28.61 2.54
N ARG A 98 26.56 29.91 2.30
CA ARG A 98 26.25 30.97 3.26
C ARG A 98 24.76 31.03 3.59
N GLU A 99 23.88 31.04 2.58
CA GLU A 99 22.43 31.09 2.75
C GLU A 99 21.92 29.86 3.51
N CYS A 100 22.34 28.65 3.10
CA CYS A 100 21.92 27.43 3.78
C CYS A 100 22.38 27.37 5.25
N LEU A 101 23.62 27.75 5.55
CA LEU A 101 24.18 27.63 6.90
C LEU A 101 23.81 28.77 7.86
N ARG A 102 23.43 29.95 7.34
CA ARG A 102 23.12 31.13 8.17
C ARG A 102 21.67 31.57 8.11
N ASP A 103 21.02 31.45 6.95
CA ASP A 103 19.68 31.98 6.73
C ASP A 103 18.61 30.89 6.85
N VAL A 104 18.93 29.65 6.43
CA VAL A 104 18.00 28.51 6.51
C VAL A 104 18.24 27.69 7.79
N PHE A 105 19.49 27.34 8.09
CA PHE A 105 19.83 26.58 9.28
C PHE A 105 20.31 27.50 10.42
N ASP A 106 19.90 27.16 11.65
CA ASP A 106 20.48 27.72 12.87
C ASP A 106 21.53 26.76 13.44
N VAL A 107 22.70 26.70 12.79
CA VAL A 107 23.84 25.88 13.25
C VAL A 107 24.30 26.29 14.65
N PRO A 108 24.41 27.59 15.01
CA PRO A 108 24.74 27.98 16.39
C PRO A 108 23.72 27.49 17.42
N GLY A 109 22.42 27.57 17.12
CA GLY A 109 21.34 27.03 17.95
C GLY A 109 21.44 25.53 18.13
N LEU A 110 21.68 24.79 17.05
CA LEU A 110 21.89 23.34 17.10
C LEU A 110 23.09 22.97 17.99
N LYS A 111 24.23 23.64 17.84
CA LYS A 111 25.42 23.43 18.69
C LYS A 111 25.11 23.71 20.16
N LYS A 112 24.31 24.74 20.45
CA LYS A 112 23.89 25.08 21.83
C LYS A 112 23.03 23.97 22.43
N ILE A 113 22.05 23.46 21.69
CA ILE A 113 21.18 22.36 22.15
C ILE A 113 22.00 21.09 22.40
N LEU A 114 22.87 20.71 21.46
CA LEU A 114 23.73 19.54 21.62
C LEU A 114 24.67 19.67 22.82
N ARG A 115 25.27 20.85 23.06
CA ARG A 115 26.04 21.12 24.30
C ARG A 115 25.20 21.00 25.55
N GLN A 116 23.95 21.48 25.54
CA GLN A 116 23.06 21.36 26.69
C GLN A 116 22.66 19.91 26.96
N ILE A 117 22.57 19.06 25.94
CA ILE A 117 22.38 17.62 26.08
C ILE A 117 23.65 16.96 26.65
N GLU A 118 24.83 17.30 26.13
CA GLU A 118 26.14 16.82 26.63
C GLU A 118 26.36 17.21 28.11
N ASP A 119 26.03 18.45 28.47
CA ASP A 119 26.06 18.99 29.85
C ASP A 119 24.97 18.41 30.76
N ARG A 120 24.07 17.56 30.24
CA ARG A 120 22.89 17.00 30.93
C ARG A 120 21.89 18.04 31.44
N LYS A 121 21.89 19.25 30.87
CA LYS A 121 20.87 20.28 31.13
C LYS A 121 19.56 19.97 30.43
N ILE A 122 19.62 19.33 29.27
CA ILE A 122 18.47 18.76 28.56
C ILE A 122 18.49 17.25 28.76
N ALA A 123 17.42 16.70 29.32
CA ALA A 123 17.28 15.26 29.49
C ALA A 123 16.71 14.63 28.21
N VAL A 124 17.34 13.55 27.74
CA VAL A 124 16.85 12.76 26.61
C VAL A 124 16.36 11.41 27.12
N ARG A 125 15.17 10.98 26.68
CA ARG A 125 14.57 9.69 27.05
C ARG A 125 14.26 8.87 25.81
N MET A 126 14.56 7.58 25.87
CA MET A 126 14.15 6.61 24.87
C MET A 126 12.91 5.87 25.40
N LEU A 127 11.84 5.87 24.61
CA LEU A 127 10.59 5.20 24.93
C LEU A 127 10.22 4.31 23.74
N GLN A 128 9.87 3.06 24.04
CA GLN A 128 9.29 2.14 23.07
C GLN A 128 7.80 2.04 23.38
N THR A 129 6.96 2.34 22.40
CA THR A 129 5.50 2.29 22.52
C THR A 129 4.94 1.27 21.55
N GLU A 130 3.87 0.58 21.96
CA GLU A 130 3.17 -0.38 21.08
C GLU A 130 2.40 0.34 19.96
N THR A 131 1.94 1.56 20.23
CA THR A 131 1.24 2.45 19.30
C THR A 131 1.92 3.82 19.26
N ALA A 132 1.77 4.56 18.16
CA ALA A 132 2.33 5.89 18.03
C ALA A 132 1.68 6.85 19.05
N SER A 133 2.50 7.63 19.77
CA SER A 133 1.97 8.67 20.67
C SER A 133 1.27 9.79 19.89
N PRO A 134 0.39 10.60 20.50
CA PRO A 134 -0.28 11.71 19.79
C PRO A 134 0.70 12.68 19.10
N PHE A 135 1.86 12.95 19.70
CA PHE A 135 2.91 13.77 19.07
C PHE A 135 3.58 13.07 17.89
N ALA A 136 3.85 11.77 18.00
CA ALA A 136 4.40 10.99 16.89
C ALA A 136 3.39 10.82 15.75
N ALA A 137 2.10 10.66 16.06
CA ALA A 137 1.03 10.53 15.08
C ALA A 137 0.91 11.78 14.21
N SER A 138 1.00 12.98 14.79
CA SER A 138 1.01 14.25 14.04
C SER A 138 2.21 14.34 13.06
N LEU A 139 3.39 13.91 13.49
CA LEU A 139 4.58 13.86 12.62
C LEU A 139 4.45 12.81 11.50
N LEU A 140 3.89 11.64 11.81
CA LEU A 140 3.60 10.60 10.81
C LEU A 140 2.55 11.06 9.81
N PHE A 141 1.56 11.85 10.24
CA PHE A 141 0.54 12.42 9.36
C PHE A 141 1.16 13.34 8.29
N ASN A 142 2.04 14.26 8.68
CA ASN A 142 2.76 15.14 7.74
C ASN A 142 3.65 14.35 6.76
N TYR A 143 4.22 13.23 7.21
CA TYR A 143 5.01 12.32 6.36
C TYR A 143 4.18 11.68 5.25
N VAL A 144 2.97 11.26 5.58
CA VAL A 144 2.06 10.65 4.60
C VAL A 144 1.52 11.70 3.63
N GLY A 145 1.19 12.90 4.09
CA GLY A 145 0.74 14.00 3.22
C GLY A 145 1.75 14.30 2.11
N ASN A 146 3.03 14.44 2.46
CA ASN A 146 4.09 14.69 1.47
C ASN A 146 4.24 13.55 0.46
N TYR A 147 4.02 12.30 0.85
CA TYR A 147 4.08 11.14 -0.05
C TYR A 147 2.81 10.95 -0.89
N MET A 148 1.63 11.29 -0.36
CA MET A 148 0.37 11.23 -1.10
C MET A 148 0.30 12.30 -2.20
N TYR A 149 0.97 13.44 -2.01
CA TYR A 149 1.01 14.54 -2.97
C TYR A 149 2.27 14.56 -3.86
N ASP A 150 3.20 13.61 -3.71
CA ASP A 150 4.30 13.42 -4.66
C ASP A 150 3.76 12.66 -5.90
N GLY A 151 3.31 13.43 -6.87
CA GLY A 151 2.32 13.07 -7.88
C GLY A 151 2.68 12.02 -8.94
N ASP A 152 3.78 11.26 -8.81
CA ASP A 152 4.27 10.36 -9.88
C ASP A 152 4.33 8.85 -9.52
N ALA A 153 3.94 8.44 -8.30
CA ALA A 153 3.88 7.01 -7.97
C ALA A 153 2.67 6.32 -8.66
N PRO A 154 2.83 5.13 -9.29
CA PRO A 154 1.72 4.34 -9.82
C PRO A 154 0.60 4.12 -8.79
N LEU A 155 -0.66 4.05 -9.24
CA LEU A 155 -1.82 3.90 -8.34
C LEU A 155 -1.69 2.72 -7.37
N ALA A 156 -1.07 1.62 -7.80
CA ALA A 156 -0.79 0.46 -6.95
C ALA A 156 0.24 0.74 -5.83
N GLU A 157 1.28 1.54 -6.09
CA GLU A 157 2.24 1.97 -5.07
C GLU A 157 1.59 2.90 -4.05
N ARG A 158 0.71 3.80 -4.50
CA ARG A 158 -0.08 4.67 -3.61
C ARG A 158 -0.98 3.85 -2.69
N ARG A 159 -1.74 2.91 -3.25
CA ARG A 159 -2.61 1.99 -2.47
C ARG A 159 -1.82 1.17 -1.47
N ALA A 160 -0.65 0.65 -1.85
CA ALA A 160 0.22 -0.11 -0.95
C ALA A 160 0.81 0.75 0.18
N ALA A 161 1.14 2.01 -0.08
CA ALA A 161 1.59 2.95 0.94
C ALA A 161 0.49 3.30 1.95
N THR A 162 -0.74 3.53 1.46
CA THR A 162 -1.91 3.79 2.32
C THR A 162 -2.27 2.59 3.19
N LEU A 163 -2.26 1.36 2.63
CA LEU A 163 -2.53 0.13 3.39
C LEU A 163 -1.47 -0.19 4.46
N ALA A 164 -0.27 0.39 4.35
CA ALA A 164 0.79 0.24 5.34
C ALA A 164 0.55 1.08 6.62
N LEU A 165 -0.47 1.95 6.62
CA LEU A 165 -0.81 2.81 7.75
C LEU A 165 -1.72 2.11 8.77
N ASP A 166 -1.66 2.63 10.00
CA ASP A 166 -2.48 2.14 11.10
C ASP A 166 -3.96 2.42 10.85
N HIS A 167 -4.83 1.48 11.25
CA HIS A 167 -6.27 1.54 11.03
C HIS A 167 -6.94 2.73 11.70
N ALA A 168 -6.53 3.07 12.93
CA ALA A 168 -7.06 4.22 13.65
C ALA A 168 -6.80 5.53 12.88
N GLN A 169 -5.62 5.64 12.25
CA GLN A 169 -5.24 6.79 11.43
C GLN A 169 -5.98 6.79 10.09
N LEU A 170 -6.13 5.64 9.43
CA LEU A 170 -6.85 5.55 8.15
C LEU A 170 -8.32 5.99 8.27
N ARG A 171 -8.99 5.65 9.38
CA ARG A 171 -10.39 6.03 9.62
C ARG A 171 -10.57 7.55 9.76
N GLU A 172 -9.63 8.22 10.41
CA GLU A 172 -9.64 9.68 10.58
C GLU A 172 -9.35 10.43 9.26
N LEU A 173 -8.64 9.77 8.32
CA LEU A 173 -8.14 10.36 7.08
C LEU A 173 -9.03 10.17 5.86
N LEU A 174 -9.62 8.99 5.70
CA LEU A 174 -10.26 8.55 4.46
C LEU A 174 -11.78 8.33 4.63
N GLY A 175 -12.26 8.30 5.89
CA GLY A 175 -13.60 7.83 6.20
C GLY A 175 -13.77 6.32 5.96
N ASP A 176 -14.87 5.75 6.44
CA ASP A 176 -15.10 4.29 6.37
C ASP A 176 -15.27 3.80 4.90
N ALA A 177 -15.75 4.65 3.99
CA ALA A 177 -16.07 4.27 2.61
C ALA A 177 -14.84 4.06 1.71
N GLU A 178 -13.75 4.81 1.91
CA GLU A 178 -12.53 4.71 1.08
C GLU A 178 -11.63 3.52 1.49
N LEU A 179 -11.70 3.08 2.76
CA LEU A 179 -10.93 1.92 3.25
C LEU A 179 -11.32 0.63 2.50
N ARG A 180 -12.61 0.49 2.22
CA ARG A 180 -13.21 -0.62 1.48
C ARG A 180 -12.62 -0.80 0.09
N GLU A 181 -12.33 0.30 -0.62
CA GLU A 181 -11.76 0.26 -1.98
C GLU A 181 -10.29 -0.17 -2.00
N LEU A 182 -9.62 -0.12 -0.85
CA LEU A 182 -8.23 -0.54 -0.71
C LEU A 182 -8.08 -2.04 -0.42
N LEU A 183 -9.10 -2.71 0.10
CA LEU A 183 -9.05 -4.13 0.43
C LEU A 183 -9.42 -4.98 -0.79
N ASP A 184 -8.61 -6.01 -1.06
CA ASP A 184 -8.84 -6.92 -2.18
C ASP A 184 -9.84 -8.02 -1.80
N ALA A 185 -10.89 -8.19 -2.62
CA ALA A 185 -11.96 -9.15 -2.35
C ALA A 185 -11.44 -10.61 -2.29
N GLU A 186 -10.53 -11.00 -3.19
CA GLU A 186 -9.95 -12.35 -3.16
C GLU A 186 -9.11 -12.58 -1.91
N ALA A 187 -8.37 -11.55 -1.44
CA ALA A 187 -7.62 -11.64 -0.19
C ALA A 187 -8.55 -11.85 1.03
N ILE A 188 -9.72 -11.20 1.05
CA ILE A 188 -10.76 -11.40 2.08
C ILE A 188 -11.26 -12.85 2.04
N ASP A 189 -11.61 -13.37 0.87
CA ASP A 189 -12.14 -14.73 0.71
C ASP A 189 -11.11 -15.81 1.08
N GLN A 190 -9.84 -15.60 0.72
CA GLN A 190 -8.76 -16.50 1.10
C GLN A 190 -8.56 -16.55 2.62
N VAL A 191 -8.59 -15.38 3.28
CA VAL A 191 -8.50 -15.32 4.75
C VAL A 191 -9.73 -15.99 5.37
N ALA A 192 -10.93 -15.71 4.87
CA ALA A 192 -12.15 -16.35 5.35
C ALA A 192 -12.08 -17.88 5.26
N THR A 193 -11.63 -18.41 4.13
CA THR A 193 -11.48 -19.86 3.88
C THR A 193 -10.46 -20.50 4.83
N GLU A 194 -9.36 -19.81 5.12
CA GLU A 194 -8.33 -20.30 6.06
C GLU A 194 -8.79 -20.24 7.51
N LEU A 195 -9.42 -19.15 7.94
CA LEU A 195 -9.95 -19.01 9.30
C LEU A 195 -11.03 -20.05 9.58
N GLN A 196 -11.85 -20.35 8.58
CA GLN A 196 -12.86 -21.42 8.63
C GLN A 196 -12.26 -22.83 8.48
N ARG A 197 -10.95 -22.96 8.29
CA ARG A 197 -10.23 -24.25 8.15
C ARG A 197 -10.76 -25.12 7.00
N LEU A 198 -11.23 -24.47 5.93
CA LEU A 198 -11.73 -25.16 4.72
C LEU A 198 -10.61 -25.53 3.74
N THR A 199 -9.37 -25.09 4.00
CA THR A 199 -8.21 -25.47 3.19
C THR A 199 -7.74 -26.88 3.53
N SER A 200 -7.21 -27.59 2.53
CA SER A 200 -6.70 -28.97 2.66
C SER A 200 -5.66 -29.17 3.76
N LYS A 201 -4.95 -28.10 4.15
CA LYS A 201 -4.01 -28.09 5.29
C LYS A 201 -4.65 -28.47 6.62
N PHE A 202 -5.94 -28.20 6.79
CA PHE A 202 -6.69 -28.40 8.03
C PHE A 202 -7.74 -29.52 7.90
N ALA A 203 -7.61 -30.39 6.91
CA ALA A 203 -8.50 -31.52 6.72
C ALA A 203 -8.49 -32.43 7.96
N LEU A 204 -9.69 -32.83 8.40
CA LEU A 204 -9.90 -33.73 9.53
C LEU A 204 -9.35 -35.14 9.22
N ARG A 205 -8.54 -35.70 10.14
CA ARG A 205 -7.94 -37.04 9.98
C ARG A 205 -8.50 -38.04 10.97
N ASP A 206 -8.82 -37.60 12.18
CA ASP A 206 -9.37 -38.41 13.24
C ASP A 206 -10.42 -37.67 14.09
N ALA A 207 -10.96 -38.36 15.10
CA ALA A 207 -11.94 -37.80 16.02
C ALA A 207 -11.34 -36.72 16.96
N ASP A 208 -10.03 -36.75 17.23
CA ASP A 208 -9.36 -35.77 18.09
C ASP A 208 -9.15 -34.44 17.35
N ASP A 209 -8.87 -34.49 16.05
CA ASP A 209 -8.86 -33.33 15.15
C ASP A 209 -10.23 -32.65 15.12
N LEU A 210 -11.32 -33.43 15.09
CA LEU A 210 -12.68 -32.89 15.11
C LEU A 210 -12.99 -32.16 16.42
N HIS A 211 -12.62 -32.74 17.56
CA HIS A 211 -12.79 -32.09 18.86
C HIS A 211 -11.94 -30.82 18.99
N SER A 212 -10.67 -30.88 18.55
CA SER A 212 -9.76 -29.72 18.52
C SER A 212 -10.29 -28.59 17.62
N MET A 213 -10.94 -28.94 16.51
CA MET A 213 -11.56 -27.99 15.60
C MET A 213 -12.77 -27.30 16.24
N LEU A 214 -13.62 -28.03 16.97
CA LEU A 214 -14.76 -27.44 17.70
C LEU A 214 -14.30 -26.48 18.81
N LEU A 215 -13.19 -26.80 19.51
CA LEU A 215 -12.60 -25.87 20.48
C LEU A 215 -12.13 -24.55 19.85
N GLN A 216 -11.69 -24.59 18.59
CA GLN A 216 -11.18 -23.42 17.89
C GLN A 216 -12.27 -22.63 17.18
N LEU A 217 -13.19 -23.30 16.47
CA LEU A 217 -14.24 -22.66 15.67
C LEU A 217 -15.49 -22.33 16.48
N GLY A 218 -15.81 -23.13 17.50
CA GLY A 218 -17.07 -23.06 18.23
C GLY A 218 -18.10 -24.07 17.70
N ASP A 219 -19.36 -23.63 17.58
CA ASP A 219 -20.47 -24.45 17.13
C ASP A 219 -20.40 -24.73 15.63
N LEU A 220 -20.61 -26.00 15.25
CA LEU A 220 -20.69 -26.41 13.85
C LEU A 220 -21.89 -27.31 13.59
N THR A 221 -22.49 -27.18 12.41
CA THR A 221 -23.50 -28.14 11.92
C THR A 221 -22.83 -29.40 11.37
N ALA A 222 -23.61 -30.48 11.21
CA ALA A 222 -23.13 -31.70 10.56
C ALA A 222 -22.63 -31.44 9.12
N GLU A 223 -23.30 -30.54 8.39
CA GLU A 223 -22.93 -30.17 7.01
C GLU A 223 -21.61 -29.40 6.97
N GLU A 224 -21.43 -28.46 7.90
CA GLU A 224 -20.21 -27.69 8.07
C GLU A 224 -19.01 -28.60 8.41
N ILE A 225 -19.20 -29.57 9.31
CA ILE A 225 -18.17 -30.55 9.63
C ILE A 225 -17.81 -31.38 8.39
N ASN A 226 -18.80 -31.78 7.59
CA ASN A 226 -18.57 -32.52 6.35
C ASN A 226 -17.84 -31.68 5.29
N ALA A 227 -18.07 -30.37 5.23
CA ALA A 227 -17.33 -29.48 4.32
C ALA A 227 -15.83 -29.42 4.64
N ARG A 228 -15.44 -29.74 5.88
CA ARG A 228 -14.04 -29.79 6.36
C ARG A 228 -13.45 -31.20 6.33
N ALA A 229 -14.29 -32.20 6.07
CA ALA A 229 -13.91 -33.59 5.86
C ALA A 229 -13.47 -33.80 4.41
N GLY A 230 -12.32 -33.23 4.04
CA GLY A 230 -11.76 -33.31 2.69
C GLY A 230 -10.24 -33.21 2.69
N GLY A 231 -9.57 -34.35 2.87
CA GLY A 231 -8.13 -34.46 2.61
C GLY A 231 -7.81 -34.44 1.11
N SER A 232 -6.56 -34.15 0.76
CA SER A 232 -6.05 -34.20 -0.63
C SER A 232 -6.21 -35.57 -1.31
N ASP A 233 -6.47 -36.63 -0.54
CA ASP A 233 -6.52 -38.03 -0.99
C ASP A 233 -7.92 -38.52 -1.39
N GLY A 234 -8.93 -37.65 -1.45
CA GLY A 234 -10.26 -37.99 -1.96
C GLY A 234 -11.08 -38.99 -1.12
N THR A 235 -10.49 -39.57 -0.06
CA THR A 235 -11.18 -40.41 0.91
C THR A 235 -11.90 -39.51 1.90
N ARG A 236 -13.24 -39.51 1.89
CA ARG A 236 -14.04 -38.80 2.89
C ARG A 236 -14.05 -39.61 4.18
N PRO A 237 -13.50 -39.11 5.29
CA PRO A 237 -13.58 -39.80 6.57
C PRO A 237 -15.04 -39.92 7.04
N ASP A 238 -15.34 -40.96 7.82
CA ASP A 238 -16.67 -41.16 8.40
C ASP A 238 -16.88 -40.26 9.63
N THR A 239 -17.11 -38.98 9.37
CA THR A 239 -17.41 -37.96 10.38
C THR A 239 -18.63 -38.29 11.24
N LYS A 240 -19.59 -39.09 10.73
CA LYS A 240 -20.76 -39.52 11.52
C LYS A 240 -20.37 -40.51 12.62
N SER A 241 -19.44 -41.41 12.34
CA SER A 241 -18.93 -42.34 13.37
C SER A 241 -18.20 -41.58 14.48
N TRP A 242 -17.40 -40.58 14.13
CA TRP A 242 -16.66 -39.76 15.09
C TRP A 242 -17.58 -38.93 15.97
N LEU A 243 -18.61 -38.31 15.39
CA LEU A 243 -19.62 -37.56 16.14
C LEU A 243 -20.33 -38.45 17.17
N LYS A 244 -20.70 -39.68 16.79
CA LYS A 244 -21.31 -40.64 17.73
C LYS A 244 -20.36 -41.00 18.86
N THR A 245 -19.10 -41.32 18.56
CA THR A 245 -18.09 -41.68 19.57
C THR A 245 -17.79 -40.54 20.53
N LEU A 246 -17.68 -39.30 20.04
CA LEU A 246 -17.40 -38.13 20.86
C LEU A 246 -18.61 -37.70 21.71
N THR A 247 -19.82 -37.87 21.20
CA THR A 247 -21.06 -37.60 21.95
C THR A 247 -21.27 -38.65 23.04
N SER A 248 -21.09 -39.94 22.74
CA SER A 248 -21.20 -41.00 23.75
C SER A 248 -20.08 -40.96 24.79
N GLY A 249 -18.90 -40.47 24.41
CA GLY A 249 -17.79 -40.19 25.32
C GLY A 249 -17.93 -38.90 26.13
N GLY A 250 -18.99 -38.10 25.91
CA GLY A 250 -19.24 -36.85 26.64
C GLY A 250 -18.25 -35.72 26.34
N ARG A 251 -17.51 -35.78 25.23
CA ARG A 251 -16.56 -34.74 24.79
C ARG A 251 -17.22 -33.65 23.93
N ILE A 252 -18.36 -33.97 23.31
CA ILE A 252 -19.15 -33.07 22.48
C ILE A 252 -20.60 -33.11 22.96
N ILE A 253 -21.29 -31.97 22.84
CA ILE A 253 -22.72 -31.84 23.11
C ILE A 253 -23.42 -31.52 21.80
N ALA A 254 -24.49 -32.24 21.50
CA ALA A 254 -25.44 -31.89 20.45
C ALA A 254 -26.53 -30.99 21.06
N ALA A 255 -26.67 -29.77 20.58
CA ALA A 255 -27.63 -28.80 21.08
C ALA A 255 -28.40 -28.16 19.91
N THR A 256 -29.67 -27.83 20.14
CA THR A 256 -30.47 -27.08 19.17
C THR A 256 -30.24 -25.58 19.38
N ILE A 257 -29.55 -24.94 18.43
CA ILE A 257 -29.25 -23.50 18.43
C ILE A 257 -29.97 -22.88 17.24
N ALA A 258 -30.77 -21.83 17.46
CA ALA A 258 -31.49 -21.11 16.40
C ALA A 258 -32.25 -22.03 15.42
N THR A 259 -32.92 -23.07 15.94
CA THR A 259 -33.67 -24.12 15.20
C THR A 259 -32.86 -25.20 14.48
N GLU A 260 -31.53 -25.16 14.52
CA GLU A 260 -30.65 -26.14 13.91
C GLU A 260 -29.93 -27.00 14.95
N GLU A 261 -29.70 -28.27 14.65
CA GLU A 261 -28.85 -29.14 15.47
C GLU A 261 -27.37 -28.82 15.22
N ARG A 262 -26.65 -28.45 16.28
CA ARG A 262 -25.23 -28.09 16.24
C ARG A 262 -24.43 -28.84 17.29
N TYR A 263 -23.17 -29.09 16.97
CA TYR A 263 -22.22 -29.75 17.86
C TYR A 263 -21.30 -28.70 18.47
N ILE A 264 -21.10 -28.78 19.79
CA ILE A 264 -20.18 -27.93 20.54
C ILE A 264 -19.24 -28.79 21.39
N ALA A 265 -18.05 -28.29 21.68
CA ALA A 265 -17.14 -28.92 22.62
C ALA A 265 -17.72 -28.86 24.05
N ALA A 266 -17.57 -29.93 24.83
CA ALA A 266 -18.08 -30.00 26.20
C ALA A 266 -17.47 -28.92 27.13
N GLU A 267 -16.25 -28.49 26.83
CA GLU A 267 -15.52 -27.42 27.53
C GLU A 267 -16.19 -26.06 27.41
N ASP A 268 -17.02 -25.84 26.39
CA ASP A 268 -17.74 -24.58 26.16
C ASP A 268 -19.19 -24.60 26.66
N ALA A 269 -19.61 -25.69 27.32
CA ALA A 269 -20.99 -25.88 27.76
C ALA A 269 -21.52 -24.68 28.58
N ALA A 270 -20.74 -24.17 29.54
CA ALA A 270 -21.12 -23.00 30.33
C ALA A 270 -21.39 -21.75 29.48
N ARG A 271 -20.53 -21.46 28.49
CA ARG A 271 -20.68 -20.29 27.61
C ARG A 271 -21.97 -20.35 26.80
N TYR A 272 -22.25 -21.49 26.18
CA TYR A 272 -23.47 -21.68 25.39
C TYR A 272 -24.72 -21.75 26.25
N ARG A 273 -24.65 -22.32 27.46
CA ARG A 273 -25.77 -22.33 28.42
C ARG A 273 -26.15 -20.91 28.82
N ASP A 274 -25.15 -20.09 29.14
CA ASP A 274 -25.40 -18.75 29.69
C ASP A 274 -25.85 -17.75 28.60
N VAL A 275 -25.48 -17.98 27.32
CA VAL A 275 -25.87 -17.10 26.19
C VAL A 275 -27.12 -17.59 25.46
N VAL A 276 -27.15 -18.86 25.06
CA VAL A 276 -28.19 -19.43 24.18
C VAL A 276 -29.24 -20.21 24.99
N GLY A 277 -28.92 -20.63 26.21
CA GLY A 277 -29.85 -21.41 27.04
C GLY A 277 -29.90 -22.89 26.67
N ILE A 278 -28.78 -23.47 26.19
CA ILE A 278 -28.75 -24.89 25.83
C ILE A 278 -28.97 -25.81 27.05
N GLU A 279 -29.57 -26.96 26.80
CA GLU A 279 -29.65 -28.03 27.80
C GLU A 279 -28.30 -28.74 27.92
N VAL A 280 -27.72 -28.70 29.11
CA VAL A 280 -26.40 -29.30 29.36
C VAL A 280 -26.57 -30.70 29.96
N PRO A 281 -25.94 -31.75 29.39
CA PRO A 281 -26.02 -33.10 29.94
C PRO A 281 -25.48 -33.18 31.37
N SER A 282 -26.16 -33.93 32.24
CA SER A 282 -25.77 -34.10 33.65
C SER A 282 -24.45 -34.84 33.88
N CYS A 283 -23.90 -35.46 32.83
CA CYS A 283 -22.69 -36.27 32.88
C CYS A 283 -21.39 -35.45 32.77
N LEU A 284 -21.47 -34.12 32.58
CA LEU A 284 -20.28 -33.28 32.41
C LEU A 284 -19.59 -32.97 33.75
N PRO A 285 -18.24 -32.88 33.76
CA PRO A 285 -17.50 -32.41 34.91
C PRO A 285 -17.96 -31.03 35.39
N LYS A 286 -18.03 -30.83 36.72
CA LYS A 286 -18.44 -29.54 37.32
C LYS A 286 -17.60 -28.35 36.83
N ALA A 287 -16.32 -28.57 36.52
CA ALA A 287 -15.42 -27.54 35.98
C ALA A 287 -15.94 -26.92 34.66
N PHE A 288 -16.65 -27.68 33.82
CA PHE A 288 -17.21 -27.17 32.57
C PHE A 288 -18.57 -26.46 32.74
N LEU A 289 -19.09 -26.44 33.97
CA LEU A 289 -20.37 -25.82 34.32
C LEU A 289 -20.20 -24.52 35.12
N GLU A 290 -18.96 -24.17 35.49
CA GLU A 290 -18.64 -22.93 36.20
C GLU A 290 -19.05 -21.71 35.37
N THR A 291 -19.61 -20.69 36.04
CA THR A 291 -20.10 -19.48 35.38
C THR A 291 -18.93 -18.65 34.86
N VAL A 292 -19.04 -18.20 33.61
CA VAL A 292 -18.06 -17.32 32.97
C VAL A 292 -18.51 -15.87 33.14
N GLU A 293 -17.57 -14.93 33.36
CA GLU A 293 -17.92 -13.51 33.60
C GLU A 293 -18.63 -12.85 32.42
N HIS A 294 -18.11 -13.04 31.20
CA HIS A 294 -18.60 -12.40 29.98
C HIS A 294 -18.80 -13.41 28.84
N PRO A 295 -19.76 -14.35 28.96
CA PRO A 295 -19.89 -15.48 28.05
C PRO A 295 -20.24 -15.05 26.61
N LEU A 296 -21.02 -13.97 26.46
CA LEU A 296 -21.33 -13.41 25.13
C LEU A 296 -20.07 -12.79 24.49
N GLU A 297 -19.28 -12.02 25.24
CA GLU A 297 -18.06 -11.38 24.71
C GLU A 297 -17.02 -12.44 24.29
N ASP A 298 -16.90 -13.54 25.05
CA ASP A 298 -16.05 -14.69 24.70
C ASP A 298 -16.46 -15.33 23.36
N LEU A 299 -17.76 -15.61 23.19
CA LEU A 299 -18.28 -16.20 21.95
C LEU A 299 -18.10 -15.25 20.76
N LEU A 300 -18.37 -13.96 20.95
CA LEU A 300 -18.17 -12.94 19.91
C LEU A 300 -16.69 -12.78 19.54
N THR A 301 -15.78 -12.83 20.52
CA THR A 301 -14.34 -12.75 20.28
C THR A 301 -13.87 -13.96 19.49
N ARG A 302 -14.35 -15.16 19.83
CA ARG A 302 -14.06 -16.37 19.05
C ARG A 302 -14.62 -16.26 17.63
N PHE A 303 -15.88 -15.86 17.50
CA PHE A 303 -16.53 -15.69 16.20
C PHE A 303 -15.75 -14.71 15.31
N ALA A 304 -15.31 -13.58 15.87
CA ALA A 304 -14.54 -12.58 15.16
C ALA A 304 -13.13 -13.05 14.76
N LYS A 305 -12.54 -14.00 15.50
CA LYS A 305 -11.26 -14.62 15.15
C LYS A 305 -11.38 -15.67 14.04
N THR A 306 -12.56 -16.26 13.86
CA THR A 306 -12.78 -17.38 12.93
C THR A 306 -13.50 -16.95 11.65
N HIS A 307 -14.09 -15.77 11.63
CA HIS A 307 -14.80 -15.23 10.46
C HIS A 307 -14.10 -14.01 9.88
N SER A 308 -14.34 -13.79 8.59
CA SER A 308 -14.04 -12.51 7.92
C SER A 308 -14.91 -11.38 8.50
N PRO A 309 -14.71 -10.10 8.11
CA PRO A 309 -15.61 -9.03 8.52
C PRO A 309 -17.08 -9.42 8.39
N PHE A 310 -17.87 -9.12 9.42
CA PHE A 310 -19.24 -9.61 9.52
C PHE A 310 -20.18 -8.52 10.05
N ALA A 311 -21.46 -8.63 9.67
CA ALA A 311 -22.53 -7.80 10.21
C ALA A 311 -23.06 -8.39 11.52
N ALA A 312 -23.54 -7.55 12.44
CA ALA A 312 -24.06 -8.00 13.74
C ALA A 312 -25.26 -8.94 13.58
N GLU A 313 -26.05 -8.74 12.52
CA GLU A 313 -27.21 -9.54 12.15
C GLU A 313 -26.84 -11.00 11.86
N HIS A 314 -25.67 -11.26 11.28
CA HIS A 314 -25.22 -12.63 11.00
C HIS A 314 -24.98 -13.41 12.29
N VAL A 315 -24.39 -12.76 13.30
CA VAL A 315 -24.12 -13.39 14.59
C VAL A 315 -25.40 -13.58 15.40
N ALA A 316 -26.28 -12.57 15.38
CA ALA A 316 -27.60 -12.65 15.98
C ALA A 316 -28.41 -13.83 15.41
N ALA A 317 -28.42 -13.99 14.08
CA ALA A 317 -29.06 -15.11 13.41
C ALA A 317 -28.38 -16.46 13.73
N ARG A 318 -27.04 -16.51 13.75
CA ARG A 318 -26.26 -17.72 14.10
C ARG A 318 -26.67 -18.25 15.47
N PHE A 319 -26.70 -17.41 16.51
CA PHE A 319 -26.96 -17.85 17.88
C PHE A 319 -28.44 -17.77 18.30
N GLY A 320 -29.32 -17.21 17.46
CA GLY A 320 -30.74 -17.03 17.78
C GLY A 320 -31.00 -15.99 18.87
N ILE A 321 -30.09 -15.02 19.01
CA ILE A 321 -30.16 -13.93 19.99
C ILE A 321 -30.56 -12.62 19.31
N GLY A 322 -31.10 -11.67 20.07
CA GLY A 322 -31.45 -10.35 19.53
C GLY A 322 -30.22 -9.59 19.03
N SER A 323 -30.37 -8.78 17.98
CA SER A 323 -29.29 -7.89 17.49
C SER A 323 -28.81 -6.85 18.53
N PRO A 324 -29.69 -6.20 19.34
CA PRO A 324 -29.26 -5.19 20.31
C PRO A 324 -28.17 -5.63 21.32
N PRO A 325 -28.29 -6.77 22.03
CA PRO A 325 -27.25 -7.22 22.96
C PRO A 325 -25.93 -7.58 22.26
N VAL A 326 -26.00 -8.07 21.02
CA VAL A 326 -24.81 -8.35 20.20
C VAL A 326 -24.08 -7.06 19.86
N VAL A 327 -24.80 -6.05 19.39
CA VAL A 327 -24.21 -4.74 19.07
C VAL A 327 -23.59 -4.09 20.30
N GLU A 328 -24.25 -4.13 21.45
CA GLU A 328 -23.70 -3.57 22.70
C GLU A 328 -22.40 -4.28 23.13
N ALA A 329 -22.37 -5.61 23.07
CA ALA A 329 -21.18 -6.39 23.39
C ALA A 329 -20.04 -6.13 22.39
N LEU A 330 -20.33 -6.01 21.09
CA LEU A 330 -19.36 -5.64 20.06
C LEU A 330 -18.79 -4.23 20.28
N GLN A 331 -19.62 -3.27 20.69
CA GLN A 331 -19.16 -1.92 21.04
C GLN A 331 -18.22 -1.90 22.24
N ARG A 332 -18.49 -2.72 23.27
CA ARG A 332 -17.58 -2.89 24.42
C ARG A 332 -16.25 -3.49 23.99
N LEU A 333 -16.27 -4.52 23.14
CA LEU A 333 -15.06 -5.13 22.56
C LEU A 333 -14.29 -4.16 21.67
N ALA A 334 -14.98 -3.27 20.96
CA ALA A 334 -14.36 -2.23 20.16
C ALA A 334 -13.71 -1.14 21.02
N THR A 335 -14.33 -0.77 22.14
CA THR A 335 -13.74 0.16 23.11
C THR A 335 -12.45 -0.40 23.72
N ARG A 336 -12.37 -1.73 23.91
CA ARG A 336 -11.15 -2.43 24.35
C ARG A 336 -10.11 -2.65 23.24
N GLY A 337 -10.44 -2.31 21.99
CA GLY A 337 -9.55 -2.48 20.85
C GLY A 337 -9.34 -3.93 20.40
N THR A 338 -10.21 -4.87 20.78
CA THR A 338 -10.13 -6.28 20.32
C THR A 338 -10.78 -6.46 18.95
N ILE A 339 -11.88 -5.75 18.72
CA ILE A 339 -12.64 -5.74 17.47
C ILE A 339 -12.66 -4.32 16.92
N LEU A 340 -12.71 -4.17 15.61
CA LEU A 340 -12.82 -2.90 14.92
C LEU A 340 -14.19 -2.80 14.26
N GLU A 341 -14.77 -1.62 14.33
CA GLU A 341 -15.98 -1.23 13.61
C GLU A 341 -15.56 -0.55 12.30
N GLY A 342 -16.28 -0.80 11.19
CA GLY A 342 -16.04 -0.13 9.91
C GLY A 342 -16.83 -0.74 8.75
N GLU A 343 -16.46 -0.37 7.52
CA GLU A 343 -16.92 -1.00 6.28
C GLU A 343 -15.70 -1.66 5.60
N PHE A 344 -15.67 -3.00 5.52
CA PHE A 344 -14.49 -3.74 5.10
C PHE A 344 -14.72 -4.54 3.81
N ILE A 345 -15.88 -5.18 3.64
CA ILE A 345 -16.16 -6.02 2.47
C ILE A 345 -16.49 -5.14 1.26
N PRO A 346 -15.86 -5.31 0.08
CA PRO A 346 -16.27 -4.65 -1.16
C PRO A 346 -17.71 -5.00 -1.61
N GLY A 347 -18.52 -4.06 -2.11
CA GLY A 347 -19.95 -4.25 -2.46
C GLY A 347 -21.03 -4.30 -1.34
N ALA A 348 -20.76 -4.84 -0.14
CA ALA A 348 -21.62 -4.76 1.06
C ALA A 348 -22.10 -3.35 1.53
N LYS A 349 -23.13 -3.26 2.38
CA LYS A 349 -23.57 -1.99 2.97
C LYS A 349 -23.86 -2.19 4.44
N GLY A 350 -23.53 -1.19 5.24
CA GLY A 350 -23.83 -1.18 6.67
C GLY A 350 -22.60 -1.45 7.53
N ARG A 351 -22.83 -1.44 8.84
CA ARG A 351 -21.79 -1.50 9.85
C ARG A 351 -21.28 -2.93 10.01
N GLU A 352 -19.98 -3.11 9.77
CA GLU A 352 -19.29 -4.39 9.90
C GLU A 352 -18.32 -4.36 11.08
N TRP A 353 -17.99 -5.57 11.55
CA TRP A 353 -17.11 -5.82 12.67
C TRP A 353 -16.02 -6.80 12.24
N CYS A 354 -14.78 -6.53 12.63
CA CYS A 354 -13.64 -7.40 12.31
C CYS A 354 -12.63 -7.45 13.46
N HIS A 355 -12.08 -8.63 13.74
CA HIS A 355 -11.00 -8.74 14.72
C HIS A 355 -9.71 -8.08 14.20
N VAL A 356 -8.95 -7.42 15.09
CA VAL A 356 -7.73 -6.67 14.71
C VAL A 356 -6.72 -7.54 13.95
N ASP A 357 -6.45 -8.75 14.44
CA ASP A 357 -5.50 -9.67 13.80
C ASP A 357 -5.99 -10.18 12.44
N VAL A 358 -7.30 -10.35 12.27
CA VAL A 358 -7.91 -10.78 11.00
C VAL A 358 -7.75 -9.67 9.97
N LEU A 359 -8.09 -8.44 10.34
CA LEU A 359 -7.91 -7.28 9.47
C LEU A 359 -6.44 -7.08 9.09
N ARG A 360 -5.51 -7.28 10.04
CA ARG A 360 -4.06 -7.24 9.78
C ARG A 360 -3.65 -8.29 8.75
N SER A 361 -4.19 -9.50 8.84
CA SER A 361 -3.92 -10.58 7.86
C SER A 361 -4.44 -10.22 6.47
N ILE A 362 -5.67 -9.69 6.37
CA ILE A 362 -6.30 -9.23 5.13
C ILE A 362 -5.47 -8.11 4.49
N LYS A 363 -5.09 -7.08 5.27
CA LYS A 363 -4.24 -5.97 4.80
C LYS A 363 -2.91 -6.49 4.27
N ARG A 364 -2.24 -7.38 5.00
CA ARG A 364 -0.95 -7.94 4.58
C ARG A 364 -1.05 -8.68 3.24
N ARG A 365 -2.10 -9.46 3.02
CA ARG A 365 -2.32 -10.19 1.76
C ARG A 365 -2.69 -9.27 0.60
N SER A 366 -3.59 -8.32 0.83
CA SER A 366 -3.96 -7.31 -0.16
C SER A 366 -2.73 -6.51 -0.62
N LEU A 367 -1.90 -6.10 0.34
CA LEU A 367 -0.64 -5.40 0.07
C LEU A 367 0.40 -6.29 -0.63
N ALA A 368 0.48 -7.57 -0.29
CA ALA A 368 1.37 -8.51 -0.99
C ALA A 368 0.94 -8.72 -2.45
N LYS A 369 -0.37 -8.75 -2.73
CA LYS A 369 -0.91 -8.83 -4.10
C LYS A 369 -0.57 -7.57 -4.90
N LEU A 370 -0.83 -6.38 -4.34
CA LEU A 370 -0.46 -5.10 -4.97
C LEU A 370 1.06 -4.99 -5.22
N ARG A 371 1.90 -5.47 -4.31
CA ARG A 371 3.36 -5.48 -4.54
C ARG A 371 3.78 -6.41 -5.67
N LYS A 372 3.10 -7.55 -5.84
CA LYS A 372 3.35 -8.46 -6.97
C LYS A 372 2.97 -7.82 -8.32
N GLU A 373 1.95 -6.97 -8.35
CA GLU A 373 1.55 -6.25 -9.57
C GLU A 373 2.62 -5.24 -10.03
N VAL A 374 3.45 -4.74 -9.11
CA VAL A 374 4.50 -3.73 -9.37
C VAL A 374 5.91 -4.35 -9.34
N GLU A 375 6.02 -5.68 -9.27
CA GLU A 375 7.33 -6.33 -9.14
C GLU A 375 8.15 -6.15 -10.43
N PRO A 376 9.41 -5.66 -10.33
CA PRO A 376 10.25 -5.48 -11.51
C PRO A 376 10.52 -6.81 -12.19
N VAL A 377 10.19 -6.89 -13.48
CA VAL A 377 10.41 -8.10 -14.29
C VAL A 377 11.88 -8.26 -14.66
N ALA A 378 12.32 -9.51 -14.85
CA ALA A 378 13.68 -9.78 -15.28
C ALA A 378 13.96 -9.15 -16.65
N GLN A 379 15.19 -8.67 -16.88
CA GLN A 379 15.60 -8.04 -18.16
C GLN A 379 15.24 -8.91 -19.39
N ARG A 380 15.34 -10.23 -19.28
CA ARG A 380 14.97 -11.18 -20.36
C ARG A 380 13.46 -11.17 -20.67
N GLN A 381 12.61 -10.97 -19.67
CA GLN A 381 11.17 -10.86 -19.87
C GLN A 381 10.83 -9.52 -20.54
N LEU A 382 11.44 -8.42 -20.09
CA LEU A 382 11.29 -7.12 -20.73
C LEU A 382 11.74 -7.16 -22.21
N ALA A 383 12.89 -7.77 -22.49
CA ALA A 383 13.41 -7.92 -23.85
C ALA A 383 12.47 -8.71 -24.78
N ARG A 384 11.72 -9.69 -24.25
CA ARG A 384 10.69 -10.43 -25.00
C ARG A 384 9.40 -9.63 -25.14
N PHE A 385 9.04 -8.87 -24.12
CA PHE A 385 7.81 -8.08 -24.09
C PHE A 385 7.86 -6.90 -25.05
N VAL A 386 8.95 -6.13 -25.09
CA VAL A 386 9.03 -4.89 -25.87
C VAL A 386 8.69 -5.08 -27.36
N PRO A 387 9.23 -6.10 -28.08
CA PRO A 387 8.83 -6.34 -29.47
C PRO A 387 7.36 -6.74 -29.64
N LEU A 388 6.80 -7.52 -28.70
CA LEU A 388 5.39 -7.93 -28.70
C LEU A 388 4.46 -6.75 -28.43
N TRP A 389 4.83 -5.88 -27.49
CA TRP A 389 4.09 -4.67 -27.14
C TRP A 389 4.01 -3.70 -28.33
N HIS A 390 5.13 -3.56 -29.06
CA HIS A 390 5.19 -2.81 -30.30
C HIS A 390 4.64 -3.56 -31.52
N GLN A 391 4.06 -4.75 -31.33
CA GLN A 391 3.42 -5.57 -32.36
C GLN A 391 4.32 -5.85 -33.58
N LEU A 392 5.63 -6.01 -33.34
CA LEU A 392 6.60 -6.30 -34.41
C LEU A 392 6.50 -7.74 -34.93
N ASP A 393 5.90 -8.65 -34.15
CA ASP A 393 5.62 -10.03 -34.55
C ASP A 393 4.29 -10.18 -35.30
N ARG A 394 3.37 -9.23 -35.10
CA ARG A 394 2.03 -9.19 -35.71
C ARG A 394 1.74 -7.78 -36.20
N PRO A 395 2.27 -7.40 -37.37
CA PRO A 395 2.08 -6.06 -37.89
C PRO A 395 0.58 -5.77 -38.10
N ARG A 396 0.19 -4.55 -37.74
CA ARG A 396 -1.15 -4.01 -37.90
C ARG A 396 -1.48 -3.81 -39.38
N VAL A 397 -2.73 -3.47 -39.69
CA VAL A 397 -3.19 -3.34 -41.08
C VAL A 397 -3.99 -2.06 -41.25
N GLY A 398 -3.79 -1.36 -42.37
CA GLY A 398 -4.58 -0.19 -42.75
C GLY A 398 -4.30 1.06 -41.92
N LEU A 399 -5.15 2.06 -42.10
CA LEU A 399 -5.03 3.39 -41.49
C LEU A 399 -5.11 3.35 -39.95
N ASP A 400 -6.04 2.56 -39.39
CA ASP A 400 -6.17 2.37 -37.94
C ASP A 400 -4.87 1.80 -37.34
N GLY A 401 -4.20 0.90 -38.07
CA GLY A 401 -2.91 0.37 -37.66
C GLY A 401 -1.80 1.41 -37.57
N ILE A 402 -1.85 2.44 -38.42
CA ILE A 402 -0.92 3.58 -38.38
C ILE A 402 -1.25 4.46 -37.17
N LEU A 403 -2.53 4.73 -36.90
CA LEU A 403 -2.96 5.52 -35.73
C LEU A 403 -2.53 4.86 -34.42
N ASP A 404 -2.74 3.55 -34.27
CA ASP A 404 -2.25 2.81 -33.10
C ASP A 404 -0.72 2.85 -32.99
N ALA A 405 -0.01 2.87 -34.12
CA ALA A 405 1.46 2.88 -34.15
C ALA A 405 1.99 4.25 -33.76
N VAL A 406 1.32 5.31 -34.22
CA VAL A 406 1.56 6.67 -33.77
C VAL A 406 1.24 6.77 -32.29
N GLU A 407 0.12 6.24 -31.81
CA GLU A 407 -0.28 6.30 -30.40
C GLU A 407 0.81 5.78 -29.46
N GLN A 408 1.45 4.67 -29.82
CA GLN A 408 2.55 4.10 -29.06
C GLN A 408 3.88 4.87 -29.14
N LEU A 409 4.09 5.66 -30.21
CA LEU A 409 5.35 6.35 -30.49
C LEU A 409 5.26 7.87 -30.30
N GLN A 410 4.11 8.39 -29.86
CA GLN A 410 3.88 9.83 -29.78
C GLN A 410 4.96 10.54 -28.95
N GLY A 411 5.43 11.68 -29.45
CA GLY A 411 6.42 12.50 -28.73
C GLY A 411 7.87 12.00 -28.74
N ILE A 412 8.17 10.86 -29.37
CA ILE A 412 9.55 10.41 -29.56
C ILE A 412 10.16 11.15 -30.77
N PRO A 413 11.31 11.84 -30.63
CA PRO A 413 11.95 12.53 -31.75
C PRO A 413 12.73 11.52 -32.62
N LEU A 414 12.17 11.20 -33.79
CA LEU A 414 12.69 10.18 -34.71
C LEU A 414 12.99 10.81 -36.09
N PRO A 415 14.04 10.36 -36.81
CA PRO A 415 14.26 10.82 -38.18
C PRO A 415 13.06 10.49 -39.08
N ALA A 416 12.61 11.46 -39.87
CA ALA A 416 11.46 11.26 -40.78
C ALA A 416 11.71 10.10 -41.77
N SER A 417 12.94 9.98 -42.28
CA SER A 417 13.34 8.86 -43.15
C SER A 417 13.18 7.51 -42.48
N ASP A 418 13.51 7.40 -41.19
CA ASP A 418 13.47 6.12 -40.46
C ASP A 418 12.03 5.72 -40.14
N LEU A 419 11.16 6.72 -39.91
CA LEU A 419 9.72 6.50 -39.74
C LEU A 419 9.13 5.80 -40.95
N GLU A 420 9.39 6.33 -42.14
CA GLU A 420 8.85 5.84 -43.41
C GLU A 420 9.50 4.55 -43.89
N GLN A 421 10.81 4.38 -43.68
CA GLN A 421 11.57 3.25 -44.25
C GLN A 421 11.64 2.02 -43.35
N TYR A 422 11.64 2.20 -42.02
CA TYR A 422 11.94 1.11 -41.09
C TYR A 422 10.88 0.95 -40.00
N ILE A 423 10.38 2.05 -39.42
CA ILE A 423 9.55 1.98 -38.20
C ILE A 423 8.11 1.62 -38.52
N PHE A 424 7.46 2.32 -39.45
CA PHE A 424 6.10 2.00 -39.88
C PHE A 424 6.01 0.72 -40.70
N PRO A 425 6.90 0.45 -41.69
CA PRO A 425 6.87 -0.82 -42.42
C PRO A 425 7.06 -2.06 -41.53
N ALA A 426 7.76 -1.94 -40.41
CA ALA A 426 7.90 -3.03 -39.44
C ALA A 426 6.67 -3.23 -38.54
N ARG A 427 5.78 -2.23 -38.44
CA ARG A 427 4.61 -2.22 -37.53
C ARG A 427 3.28 -2.33 -38.26
N VAL A 428 3.24 -1.92 -39.53
CA VAL A 428 2.03 -1.89 -40.35
C VAL A 428 2.33 -2.61 -41.66
N LYS A 429 1.56 -3.66 -41.92
CA LYS A 429 1.64 -4.45 -43.12
C LYS A 429 1.24 -3.62 -44.33
N ASP A 430 2.01 -3.73 -45.41
CA ASP A 430 1.78 -3.05 -46.69
C ASP A 430 1.69 -1.51 -46.57
N PHE A 431 2.41 -0.93 -45.58
CA PHE A 431 2.46 0.52 -45.34
C PHE A 431 2.83 1.31 -46.59
N ARG A 432 2.05 2.36 -46.89
CA ARG A 432 2.35 3.34 -47.93
C ARG A 432 2.47 4.73 -47.32
N VAL A 433 3.39 5.53 -47.83
CA VAL A 433 3.57 6.93 -47.37
C VAL A 433 2.30 7.76 -47.60
N SER A 434 1.55 7.46 -48.67
CA SER A 434 0.25 8.09 -48.96
C SER A 434 -0.78 7.95 -47.83
N ASP A 435 -0.70 6.87 -47.06
CA ASP A 435 -1.64 6.57 -45.97
C ASP A 435 -1.38 7.48 -44.77
N LEU A 436 -0.10 7.82 -44.53
CA LEU A 436 0.30 8.80 -43.52
C LEU A 436 -0.08 10.22 -43.95
N ASP A 437 0.08 10.54 -45.23
CA ASP A 437 -0.35 11.83 -45.79
C ASP A 437 -1.87 12.00 -45.68
N GLU A 438 -2.64 10.94 -45.95
CA GLU A 438 -4.10 10.92 -45.81
C GLU A 438 -4.53 11.21 -44.37
N LEU A 439 -3.90 10.56 -43.38
CA LEU A 439 -4.19 10.79 -41.96
C LEU A 439 -3.77 12.19 -41.48
N CYS A 440 -2.67 12.73 -42.01
CA CYS A 440 -2.26 14.11 -41.74
C CYS A 440 -3.23 15.11 -42.38
N ALA A 441 -3.70 14.84 -43.61
CA ALA A 441 -4.66 15.70 -44.33
C ALA A 441 -6.06 15.66 -43.70
N ALA A 442 -6.48 14.51 -43.18
CA ALA A 442 -7.69 14.35 -42.39
C ALA A 442 -7.61 15.05 -41.03
N GLY A 443 -6.40 15.41 -40.58
CA GLY A 443 -6.16 16.06 -39.29
C GLY A 443 -6.23 15.10 -38.11
N GLU A 444 -6.02 13.80 -38.33
CA GLU A 444 -5.93 12.79 -37.26
C GLU A 444 -4.52 12.74 -36.65
N ILE A 445 -3.50 13.04 -37.45
CA ILE A 445 -2.09 13.09 -37.04
C ILE A 445 -1.53 14.49 -37.25
N VAL A 446 -0.82 14.99 -36.23
CA VAL A 446 -0.03 16.22 -36.30
C VAL A 446 1.43 15.87 -36.08
N TRP A 447 2.32 16.53 -36.82
CA TRP A 447 3.76 16.35 -36.65
C TRP A 447 4.42 17.65 -36.20
N GLN A 448 5.50 17.50 -35.44
CA GLN A 448 6.31 18.59 -34.94
C GLN A 448 7.78 18.37 -35.31
N GLY A 449 8.43 19.40 -35.85
CA GLY A 449 9.87 19.39 -36.05
C GLY A 449 10.63 19.50 -34.73
N CYS A 450 11.55 18.57 -34.47
CA CYS A 450 12.38 18.50 -33.26
C CYS A 450 13.86 18.86 -33.53
N GLY A 451 14.15 19.42 -34.71
CA GLY A 451 15.50 19.81 -35.15
C GLY A 451 16.25 18.71 -35.92
N GLY A 452 17.34 19.09 -36.59
CA GLY A 452 18.18 18.19 -37.39
C GLY A 452 19.42 18.92 -37.94
N VAL A 453 20.50 18.20 -38.20
CA VAL A 453 21.78 18.76 -38.68
C VAL A 453 21.82 18.88 -40.21
N SER A 454 20.98 18.11 -40.91
CA SER A 454 20.80 18.10 -42.36
C SER A 454 19.33 17.80 -42.72
N ALA A 455 18.92 18.10 -43.96
CA ALA A 455 17.57 17.76 -44.45
C ALA A 455 17.26 16.25 -44.35
N SER A 456 18.27 15.40 -44.46
CA SER A 456 18.16 13.94 -44.31
C SER A 456 18.18 13.43 -42.86
N SER A 457 18.49 14.29 -41.88
CA SER A 457 18.50 13.95 -40.45
C SER A 457 17.49 14.75 -39.63
N ALA A 458 16.50 15.35 -40.31
CA ALA A 458 15.42 16.07 -39.69
C ALA A 458 14.61 15.12 -38.81
N LYS A 459 14.60 15.39 -37.50
CA LYS A 459 13.80 14.63 -36.55
C LYS A 459 12.43 15.25 -36.44
N ILE A 460 11.42 14.40 -36.51
CA ILE A 460 10.03 14.75 -36.29
C ILE A 460 9.48 13.91 -35.14
N SER A 461 8.50 14.47 -34.43
CA SER A 461 7.64 13.73 -33.52
C SER A 461 6.22 13.78 -34.05
N LEU A 462 5.55 12.62 -34.05
CA LEU A 462 4.16 12.49 -34.44
C LEU A 462 3.28 12.49 -33.19
N PHE A 463 2.07 12.99 -33.34
CA PHE A 463 1.04 13.05 -32.30
C PHE A 463 -0.32 12.79 -32.93
N LEU A 464 -1.21 12.13 -32.19
CA LEU A 464 -2.64 12.18 -32.46
C LEU A 464 -3.13 13.59 -32.09
N THR A 465 -4.04 14.14 -32.88
CA THR A 465 -4.47 15.53 -32.73
C THR A 465 -5.00 15.85 -31.33
N ASP A 466 -5.75 14.94 -30.73
CA ASP A 466 -6.32 15.09 -29.38
C ASP A 466 -5.24 15.08 -28.28
N ALA A 467 -4.16 14.33 -28.49
CA ALA A 467 -3.06 14.20 -27.54
C ALA A 467 -1.93 15.22 -27.80
N ALA A 468 -1.94 15.91 -28.95
CA ALA A 468 -0.90 16.85 -29.32
C ALA A 468 -0.78 17.99 -28.29
N GLN A 469 -1.87 18.51 -27.73
CA GLN A 469 -1.78 19.62 -26.77
C GLN A 469 -1.14 19.23 -25.43
N SER A 470 -1.28 17.97 -25.01
CA SER A 470 -0.75 17.47 -23.74
C SER A 470 0.67 16.89 -23.88
N LEU A 471 1.00 16.34 -25.05
CA LEU A 471 2.26 15.64 -25.31
C LEU A 471 3.25 16.45 -26.16
N SER A 472 2.79 17.41 -26.97
CA SER A 472 3.70 18.23 -27.77
C SER A 472 4.43 19.26 -26.91
N TRP A 473 5.72 19.38 -27.16
CA TRP A 473 6.53 20.43 -26.57
C TRP A 473 6.26 21.72 -27.36
N PRO A 474 6.15 22.92 -26.78
CA PRO A 474 6.01 24.13 -27.60
C PRO A 474 7.24 24.29 -28.51
N ALA A 475 7.01 24.31 -29.83
CA ALA A 475 8.07 24.36 -30.84
C ALA A 475 8.97 25.58 -30.61
N GLU A 476 10.26 25.30 -30.43
CA GLU A 476 11.32 26.28 -30.55
C GLU A 476 11.33 26.77 -32.01
N ILE A 477 10.66 27.88 -32.33
CA ILE A 477 10.76 28.52 -33.65
C ILE A 477 12.24 28.92 -33.86
N PRO A 478 12.85 28.59 -35.02
CA PRO A 478 14.28 28.83 -35.29
C PRO A 478 14.71 30.29 -35.15
#